data_AF-A0A7J4ITI9-F1
#
_entry.id   AF-A0A7J4ITI9-F1
#
_cell.length_a   1.000
_cell.length_b   1.000
_cell.length_c   1.000
_cell.angle_alpha   90.00
_cell.angle_beta   90.00
_cell.angle_gamma   90.00
#
_symmetry.space_group_name_H-M   'P 1'
#
loop_
_entity.id
_entity.type
_entity.pdbx_description
1 polymer ?
#
loop_
_entity_poly.entity_id
_entity_poly.type
_entity_poly.pdbx_seq_one_letter_code
_entity_poly.pdbx_strand_id
1 'polypeptide(L)'
;MPIDFVKGMAKNSLDNANLLLAFGFFLLPFIFTLGISIFYGFEVNFAGFGLSIASELIGWIVSVAVIFFLLASFKGGSAKGRFSGLMTGYSFIFLARFFLQIVSFVLVLFLVPNFFTAFAEVQSNPDPLAIAFALDSLQVQSESIVVAGVAALSLVTLIVFLFALYLVYQLIANAGKSPILTNLLIFVIWAVVIAVVYVFLPSLPFFVPGST
;
A
#
# COMPACT_ATOMS: atom_id res chain seq x y z
N MET A 1 7.62 7.60 -21.93
CA MET A 1 6.24 7.07 -21.85
C MET A 1 5.78 6.81 -20.41
N PRO A 2 6.51 6.09 -19.53
CA PRO A 2 6.07 5.89 -18.14
C PRO A 2 6.10 7.16 -17.29
N ILE A 3 7.12 8.00 -17.47
CA ILE A 3 7.34 9.22 -16.69
C ILE A 3 6.25 10.27 -16.94
N ASP A 4 5.87 10.49 -18.20
CA ASP A 4 4.87 11.50 -18.57
C ASP A 4 3.47 11.09 -18.12
N PHE A 5 3.21 9.78 -18.02
CA PHE A 5 1.99 9.24 -17.44
C PHE A 5 1.86 9.60 -15.95
N VAL A 6 2.91 9.39 -15.14
CA VAL A 6 2.88 9.74 -13.70
C VAL A 6 2.73 11.26 -13.50
N LYS A 7 3.41 12.07 -14.32
CA LYS A 7 3.26 13.53 -14.32
C LYS A 7 1.82 13.94 -14.64
N GLY A 8 1.24 13.37 -15.69
CA GLY A 8 -0.15 13.62 -16.09
C GLY A 8 -1.15 13.21 -15.01
N MET A 9 -0.94 12.05 -14.38
CA MET A 9 -1.75 11.56 -13.27
C MET A 9 -1.70 12.52 -12.07
N ALA A 10 -0.50 12.92 -11.63
CA ALA A 10 -0.32 13.85 -10.52
C ALA A 10 -1.01 15.18 -10.81
N LYS A 11 -0.77 15.77 -12.00
CA LYS A 11 -1.39 17.03 -12.40
C LYS A 11 -2.93 16.90 -12.46
N ASN A 12 -3.46 15.88 -13.12
CA ASN A 12 -4.90 15.68 -13.24
C ASN A 12 -5.57 15.47 -11.89
N SER A 13 -4.93 14.73 -10.97
CA SER A 13 -5.47 14.55 -9.62
C SER A 13 -5.55 15.86 -8.82
N LEU A 14 -4.60 16.78 -9.05
CA LEU A 14 -4.58 18.10 -8.42
C LEU A 14 -5.62 19.06 -9.02
N ASP A 15 -5.84 19.01 -10.33
CA ASP A 15 -6.74 19.90 -11.06
C ASP A 15 -8.21 19.40 -11.00
N ASN A 16 -8.43 18.08 -11.00
CA ASN A 16 -9.73 17.42 -11.02
C ASN A 16 -9.85 16.42 -9.86
N ALA A 17 -9.86 16.93 -8.63
CA ALA A 17 -9.93 16.10 -7.44
C ALA A 17 -11.22 15.24 -7.44
N ASN A 18 -11.07 13.93 -7.19
CA ASN A 18 -12.18 12.99 -7.09
C ASN A 18 -12.00 12.13 -5.84
N LEU A 19 -12.58 12.59 -4.73
CA LEU A 19 -12.47 11.91 -3.44
C LEU A 19 -13.16 10.54 -3.43
N LEU A 20 -14.25 10.36 -4.19
CA LEU A 20 -14.91 9.06 -4.30
C LEU A 20 -13.98 8.03 -4.95
N LEU A 21 -13.29 8.42 -6.02
CA LEU A 21 -12.26 7.58 -6.63
C LEU A 21 -11.13 7.29 -5.64
N ALA A 22 -10.72 8.31 -4.87
CA ALA A 22 -9.65 8.16 -3.88
C ALA A 22 -9.97 7.13 -2.81
N PHE A 23 -11.18 7.19 -2.24
CA PHE A 23 -11.68 6.19 -1.30
C PHE A 23 -11.85 4.81 -1.96
N GLY A 24 -12.31 4.77 -3.21
CA GLY A 24 -12.37 3.53 -3.99
C GLY A 24 -11.01 2.85 -4.07
N PHE A 25 -9.96 3.56 -4.50
CA PHE A 25 -8.61 3.02 -4.57
C PHE A 25 -8.04 2.63 -3.21
N PHE A 26 -8.32 3.42 -2.17
CA PHE A 26 -7.94 3.08 -0.80
C PHE A 26 -8.55 1.77 -0.31
N LEU A 27 -9.84 1.52 -0.61
CA LEU A 27 -10.55 0.33 -0.15
C LEU A 27 -10.23 -0.93 -0.96
N LEU A 28 -9.83 -0.81 -2.23
CA LEU A 28 -9.58 -1.96 -3.13
C LEU A 28 -8.66 -3.04 -2.53
N PRO A 29 -7.47 -2.73 -1.96
CA PRO A 29 -6.61 -3.73 -1.32
C PRO A 29 -7.31 -4.52 -0.19
N PHE A 30 -8.16 -3.84 0.59
CA PHE A 30 -8.89 -4.45 1.69
C PHE A 30 -10.01 -5.34 1.19
N ILE A 31 -10.80 -4.85 0.23
CA ILE A 31 -11.87 -5.63 -0.43
C ILE A 31 -11.28 -6.89 -1.06
N PHE A 32 -10.11 -6.79 -1.70
CA PHE A 32 -9.41 -7.94 -2.27
C PHE A 32 -8.99 -8.95 -1.22
N THR A 33 -8.35 -8.50 -0.15
CA THR A 33 -7.94 -9.36 0.98
C THR A 33 -9.15 -10.06 1.60
N LEU A 34 -10.22 -9.32 1.88
CA LEU A 34 -11.46 -9.88 2.42
C LEU A 34 -12.09 -10.89 1.47
N GLY A 35 -12.09 -10.61 0.17
CA GLY A 35 -12.55 -11.52 -0.87
C GLY A 35 -11.78 -12.84 -0.89
N ILE A 36 -10.45 -12.80 -0.78
CA ILE A 36 -9.61 -14.01 -0.67
C ILE A 36 -9.98 -14.78 0.60
N SER A 37 -10.10 -14.10 1.75
CA SER A 37 -10.44 -14.77 3.01
C SER A 37 -11.79 -15.47 2.95
N ILE A 38 -12.82 -14.82 2.41
CA ILE A 38 -14.14 -15.44 2.26
C ILE A 38 -14.09 -16.60 1.25
N PHE A 39 -13.38 -16.43 0.13
CA PHE A 39 -13.32 -17.45 -0.92
C PHE A 39 -12.62 -18.74 -0.48
N TYR A 40 -11.54 -18.63 0.31
CA TYR A 40 -10.79 -19.79 0.83
C TYR A 40 -11.25 -20.24 2.23
N GLY A 41 -12.26 -19.59 2.81
CA GLY A 41 -12.79 -19.96 4.12
C GLY A 41 -11.88 -19.63 5.31
N PHE A 42 -10.99 -18.64 5.16
CA PHE A 42 -10.15 -18.18 6.27
C PHE A 42 -10.99 -17.50 7.35
N GLU A 43 -10.65 -17.74 8.60
CA GLU A 43 -11.27 -17.04 9.72
C GLU A 43 -10.90 -15.55 9.65
N VAL A 44 -11.91 -14.68 9.57
CA VAL A 44 -11.72 -13.23 9.48
C VAL A 44 -11.93 -12.60 10.85
N ASN A 45 -10.85 -12.13 11.47
CA ASN A 45 -10.93 -11.23 12.62
C ASN A 45 -11.40 -9.84 12.15
N PHE A 46 -12.71 -9.62 12.10
CA PHE A 46 -13.31 -8.35 11.65
C PHE A 46 -12.86 -7.14 12.46
N ALA A 47 -12.59 -7.31 13.76
CA ALA A 47 -12.09 -6.23 14.60
C ALA A 47 -10.67 -5.83 14.20
N GLY A 48 -9.76 -6.80 14.05
CA GLY A 48 -8.40 -6.56 13.56
C GLY A 48 -8.37 -6.01 12.13
N PHE A 49 -9.27 -6.47 11.28
CA PHE A 49 -9.42 -5.97 9.91
C PHE A 49 -9.89 -4.51 9.89
N GLY A 50 -10.90 -4.17 10.71
CA GLY A 50 -11.38 -2.79 10.86
C GLY A 50 -10.30 -1.85 11.42
N LEU A 51 -9.53 -2.30 12.41
CA LEU A 51 -8.39 -1.55 12.94
C LEU A 51 -7.30 -1.32 11.88
N SER A 52 -7.05 -2.31 11.02
CA SER A 52 -6.09 -2.19 9.92
C SER A 52 -6.54 -1.13 8.90
N ILE A 53 -7.82 -1.13 8.52
CA ILE A 53 -8.39 -0.09 7.64
C ILE A 53 -8.27 1.29 8.30
N ALA A 54 -8.66 1.41 9.57
CA ALA A 54 -8.63 2.69 10.28
C ALA A 54 -7.20 3.25 10.42
N SER A 55 -6.23 2.39 10.77
CA SER A 55 -4.81 2.76 10.87
C SER A 55 -4.28 3.25 9.53
N GLU A 56 -4.59 2.55 8.44
CA GLU A 56 -4.13 2.94 7.11
C GLU A 56 -4.79 4.24 6.63
N LEU A 57 -6.07 4.44 6.94
CA LEU A 57 -6.79 5.69 6.65
C LEU A 57 -6.17 6.87 7.40
N ILE A 58 -5.84 6.70 8.68
CA ILE A 58 -5.16 7.73 9.48
C ILE A 58 -3.78 8.02 8.87
N GLY A 59 -3.00 6.98 8.55
CA GLY A 59 -1.67 7.13 7.93
C GLY A 59 -1.74 7.90 6.60
N TRP A 60 -2.74 7.61 5.77
CA TRP A 60 -3.00 8.32 4.53
C TRP A 60 -3.30 9.81 4.75
N ILE A 61 -4.27 10.11 5.64
CA ILE A 61 -4.68 11.48 5.94
C ILE A 61 -3.51 12.27 6.52
N VAL A 62 -2.76 11.69 7.46
CA VAL A 62 -1.58 12.31 8.08
C VAL A 62 -0.51 12.58 7.02
N SER A 63 -0.23 11.62 6.13
CA SER A 63 0.72 11.79 5.04
C SER A 63 0.37 12.97 4.13
N VAL A 64 -0.88 13.05 3.70
CA VAL A 64 -1.34 14.13 2.84
C VAL A 64 -1.38 15.47 3.58
N ALA A 65 -1.78 15.48 4.85
CA ALA A 65 -1.74 16.68 5.68
C ALA A 65 -0.32 17.22 5.83
N VAL A 66 0.67 16.37 6.08
CA VAL A 66 2.09 16.76 6.15
C VAL A 66 2.52 17.40 4.83
N ILE A 67 2.24 16.77 3.69
CA ILE A 67 2.56 17.36 2.38
C ILE A 67 1.88 18.72 2.22
N PHE A 68 0.60 18.81 2.55
CA PHE A 68 -0.18 20.04 2.42
C PHE A 68 0.38 21.17 3.29
N PHE A 69 0.73 20.90 4.55
CA PHE A 69 1.35 21.89 5.43
C PHE A 69 2.73 22.33 4.93
N LEU A 70 3.57 21.41 4.46
CA LEU A 70 4.86 21.76 3.88
C LEU A 70 4.69 22.61 2.61
N LEU A 71 3.74 22.27 1.74
CA LEU A 71 3.43 23.08 0.56
C LEU A 71 2.93 24.47 0.94
N ALA A 72 2.06 24.59 1.95
CA ALA A 72 1.58 25.89 2.43
C ALA A 72 2.72 26.73 3.01
N SER A 73 3.64 26.12 3.77
CA SER A 73 4.78 26.80 4.40
C SER A 73 5.86 27.23 3.39
N PHE A 74 6.21 26.37 2.43
CA PHE A 74 7.31 26.61 1.50
C PHE A 74 6.89 27.21 0.16
N LYS A 75 5.62 27.03 -0.27
CA LYS A 75 5.09 27.55 -1.55
C LYS A 75 3.95 28.56 -1.39
N GLY A 76 3.52 28.84 -0.17
CA GLY A 76 2.55 29.88 0.16
C GLY A 76 1.18 29.66 -0.50
N GLY A 77 0.59 30.76 -0.99
CA GLY A 77 -0.79 30.81 -1.51
C GLY A 77 -1.05 29.90 -2.73
N SER A 78 -0.02 29.50 -3.46
CA SER A 78 -0.16 28.64 -4.64
C SER A 78 -0.62 27.21 -4.34
N ALA A 79 -0.46 26.76 -3.09
CA ALA A 79 -0.88 25.45 -2.61
C ALA A 79 -2.28 25.43 -1.95
N LYS A 80 -2.90 26.59 -1.74
CA LYS A 80 -4.20 26.69 -1.07
C LYS A 80 -5.28 25.99 -1.92
N GLY A 81 -6.07 25.12 -1.29
CA GLY A 81 -7.16 24.39 -1.95
C GLY A 81 -6.76 23.09 -2.66
N ARG A 82 -5.47 22.69 -2.64
CA ARG A 82 -5.00 21.47 -3.31
C ARG A 82 -5.11 20.19 -2.46
N PHE A 83 -5.60 20.27 -1.22
CA PHE A 83 -5.67 19.11 -0.30
C PHE A 83 -6.44 17.93 -0.89
N SER A 84 -7.66 18.15 -1.40
CA SER A 84 -8.46 17.08 -2.01
C SER A 84 -7.79 16.47 -3.24
N GLY A 85 -7.03 17.27 -3.98
CA GLY A 85 -6.25 16.80 -5.12
C GLY A 85 -5.05 15.96 -4.70
N LEU A 86 -4.36 16.34 -3.61
CA LEU A 86 -3.30 15.53 -3.00
C LEU A 86 -3.84 14.19 -2.48
N MET A 87 -5.01 14.20 -1.83
CA MET A 87 -5.69 12.96 -1.40
C MET A 87 -5.95 12.06 -2.62
N THR A 88 -6.55 12.61 -3.68
CA THR A 88 -6.82 11.87 -4.92
C THR A 88 -5.53 11.32 -5.53
N GLY A 89 -4.48 12.14 -5.65
CA GLY A 89 -3.21 11.74 -6.21
C GLY A 89 -2.51 10.65 -5.40
N TYR A 90 -2.46 10.80 -4.08
CA TYR A 90 -1.84 9.83 -3.18
C TYR A 90 -2.56 8.47 -3.24
N SER A 91 -3.87 8.47 -3.47
CA SER A 91 -4.66 7.23 -3.51
C SER A 91 -4.26 6.27 -4.63
N PHE A 92 -3.62 6.74 -5.71
CA PHE A 92 -3.08 5.87 -6.76
C PHE A 92 -1.98 4.93 -6.23
N ILE A 93 -1.36 5.22 -5.10
CA ILE A 93 -0.44 4.31 -4.41
C ILE A 93 -1.20 3.06 -3.93
N PHE A 94 -2.42 3.21 -3.41
CA PHE A 94 -3.27 2.07 -3.02
C PHE A 94 -3.68 1.23 -4.23
N LEU A 95 -3.97 1.89 -5.36
CA LEU A 95 -4.23 1.17 -6.61
C LEU A 95 -3.02 0.33 -7.07
N ALA A 96 -1.82 0.89 -7.02
CA ALA A 96 -0.60 0.16 -7.35
C ALA A 96 -0.35 -1.01 -6.39
N ARG A 97 -0.60 -0.81 -5.09
CA ARG A 97 -0.54 -1.89 -4.08
C ARG A 97 -1.58 -2.98 -4.31
N PHE A 98 -2.79 -2.63 -4.72
CA PHE A 98 -3.83 -3.61 -5.08
C PHE A 98 -3.37 -4.49 -6.25
N PHE A 99 -2.82 -3.92 -7.32
CA PHE A 99 -2.25 -4.71 -8.40
C PHE A 99 -1.08 -5.58 -7.95
N LEU A 100 -0.21 -5.08 -7.07
CA LEU A 100 0.85 -5.87 -6.48
C LEU A 100 0.29 -7.07 -5.68
N GLN A 101 -0.77 -6.86 -4.90
CA GLN A 101 -1.45 -7.95 -4.18
C GLN A 101 -2.04 -9.00 -5.13
N ILE A 102 -2.66 -8.58 -6.24
CA ILE A 102 -3.15 -9.52 -7.27
C ILE A 102 -2.00 -10.33 -7.84
N VAL A 103 -0.91 -9.67 -8.24
CA VAL A 103 0.27 -10.35 -8.81
C VAL A 103 0.87 -11.32 -7.80
N SER A 104 1.04 -10.92 -6.54
CA SER A 104 1.51 -11.79 -5.46
C SER A 104 0.60 -12.99 -5.26
N PHE A 105 -0.71 -12.77 -5.23
CA PHE A 105 -1.70 -13.83 -5.06
C PHE A 105 -1.65 -14.86 -6.21
N VAL A 106 -1.66 -14.39 -7.46
CA VAL A 106 -1.55 -15.24 -8.65
C VAL A 106 -0.22 -16.00 -8.65
N LEU A 107 0.87 -15.33 -8.27
CA LEU A 107 2.17 -15.95 -8.21
C LEU A 107 2.22 -17.06 -7.15
N VAL A 108 1.66 -16.84 -5.96
CA VAL A 108 1.57 -17.88 -4.92
C VAL A 108 0.76 -19.07 -5.42
N LEU A 109 -0.39 -18.85 -6.06
CA LEU A 109 -1.20 -19.93 -6.65
C LEU A 109 -0.43 -20.75 -7.69
N PHE A 110 0.43 -20.10 -8.46
CA PHE A 110 1.23 -20.76 -9.49
C PHE A 110 2.44 -21.50 -8.92
N LEU A 111 3.16 -20.88 -7.98
CA LEU A 111 4.38 -21.43 -7.38
C LEU A 111 4.11 -22.52 -6.35
N VAL A 112 3.00 -22.40 -5.61
CA VAL A 112 2.58 -23.36 -4.60
C VAL A 112 1.08 -23.62 -4.76
N PRO A 113 0.69 -24.45 -5.74
CA PRO A 113 -0.65 -24.99 -5.84
C PRO A 113 -1.18 -25.48 -4.49
N ASN A 114 -2.47 -25.24 -4.24
CA ASN A 114 -3.18 -25.60 -2.99
C ASN A 114 -2.69 -24.89 -1.71
N PHE A 115 -1.75 -23.94 -1.80
CA PHE A 115 -1.25 -23.21 -0.63
C PHE A 115 -2.37 -22.66 0.26
N PHE A 116 -3.33 -21.96 -0.33
CA PHE A 116 -4.42 -21.33 0.43
C PHE A 116 -5.38 -22.36 1.03
N THR A 117 -5.61 -23.50 0.37
CA THR A 117 -6.44 -24.58 0.92
C THR A 117 -5.75 -25.26 2.11
N ALA A 118 -4.46 -25.60 1.96
CA ALA A 118 -3.66 -26.17 3.04
C ALA A 118 -3.53 -25.20 4.23
N PHE A 119 -3.38 -23.90 3.96
CA PHE A 119 -3.35 -22.88 5.00
C PHE A 119 -4.68 -22.76 5.74
N ALA A 120 -5.82 -22.85 5.05
CA ALA A 120 -7.15 -22.81 5.68
C ALA A 120 -7.34 -23.96 6.67
N GLU A 121 -6.93 -25.16 6.25
CA GLU A 121 -7.00 -26.37 7.08
C GLU A 121 -6.16 -26.20 8.36
N VAL A 122 -4.92 -25.73 8.24
CA VAL A 122 -4.03 -25.44 9.38
C VAL A 122 -4.62 -24.37 10.31
N GLN A 123 -5.19 -23.30 9.76
CA GLN A 123 -5.80 -22.24 10.57
C GLN A 123 -6.97 -22.77 11.38
N SER A 124 -7.79 -23.65 10.79
CA SER A 124 -8.96 -24.24 11.46
C SER A 124 -8.60 -25.32 12.49
N ASN A 125 -7.44 -25.99 12.33
CA ASN A 125 -6.97 -27.03 13.22
C ASN A 125 -5.44 -26.93 13.40
N PRO A 126 -4.95 -26.10 14.35
CA PRO A 126 -3.53 -25.82 14.54
C PRO A 126 -2.78 -26.94 15.29
N ASP A 127 -3.15 -28.21 15.07
CA ASP A 127 -2.43 -29.37 15.57
C ASP A 127 -1.09 -29.52 14.81
N PRO A 128 0.06 -29.68 15.49
CA PRO A 128 1.33 -30.00 14.85
C PRO A 128 1.26 -31.11 13.79
N LEU A 129 0.39 -32.11 13.96
CA LEU A 129 0.18 -33.16 12.97
C LEU A 129 -0.53 -32.64 11.72
N ALA A 130 -1.57 -31.82 11.87
CA ALA A 130 -2.29 -31.19 10.76
C ALA A 130 -1.37 -30.23 9.97
N ILE A 131 -0.49 -29.51 10.68
CA ILE A 131 0.54 -28.66 10.06
C ILE A 131 1.50 -29.51 9.22
N ALA A 132 1.99 -30.63 9.76
CA ALA A 132 2.89 -31.51 9.02
C ALA A 132 2.24 -32.09 7.75
N PHE A 133 0.99 -32.56 7.85
CA PHE A 133 0.24 -33.07 6.70
C PHE A 133 -0.04 -31.99 5.65
N ALA A 134 -0.45 -30.80 6.09
CA ALA A 134 -0.68 -29.68 5.19
C ALA A 134 0.60 -29.29 4.43
N LEU A 135 1.74 -29.22 5.12
CA LEU A 135 3.04 -28.93 4.51
C LEU A 135 3.49 -30.02 3.53
N ASP A 136 3.29 -31.29 3.87
CA ASP A 136 3.64 -32.42 2.99
C ASP A 136 2.74 -32.49 1.74
N SER A 137 1.51 -31.97 1.84
CA SER A 137 0.57 -31.88 0.71
C SER A 137 0.89 -30.75 -0.27
N LEU A 138 1.77 -29.80 0.10
CA LEU A 138 2.12 -28.67 -0.75
C LEU A 138 2.97 -29.12 -1.93
N GLN A 139 2.40 -29.02 -3.13
CA GLN A 139 3.15 -29.21 -4.37
C GLN A 139 3.89 -27.92 -4.68
N VAL A 140 5.15 -27.83 -4.27
CA VAL A 140 5.99 -26.68 -4.60
C VAL A 140 6.60 -26.88 -5.99
N GLN A 141 6.54 -25.86 -6.84
CA GLN A 141 7.22 -25.87 -8.13
C GLN A 141 8.74 -26.08 -7.94
N SER A 142 9.44 -26.45 -9.01
CA SER A 142 10.91 -26.61 -8.93
C SER A 142 11.59 -25.37 -8.36
N GLU A 143 12.66 -25.56 -7.59
CA GLU A 143 13.40 -24.47 -6.92
C GLU A 143 13.75 -23.33 -7.89
N SER A 144 14.17 -23.67 -9.11
CA SER A 144 14.49 -22.69 -10.15
C SER A 144 13.31 -21.78 -10.52
N ILE A 145 12.09 -22.33 -10.58
CA ILE A 145 10.86 -21.59 -10.90
C ILE A 145 10.46 -20.71 -9.71
N VAL A 146 10.58 -21.23 -8.48
CA VAL A 146 10.30 -20.47 -7.25
C VAL A 146 11.25 -19.27 -7.14
N VAL A 147 12.55 -19.47 -7.31
CA VAL A 147 13.55 -18.40 -7.27
C VAL A 147 13.27 -17.35 -8.36
N ALA A 148 12.98 -17.78 -9.59
CA ALA A 148 12.65 -16.86 -10.68
C ALA A 148 11.36 -16.06 -10.38
N GLY A 149 10.34 -16.70 -9.82
CA GLY A 149 9.09 -16.05 -9.43
C GLY A 149 9.29 -15.01 -8.32
N VAL A 150 10.05 -15.36 -7.27
CA VAL A 150 10.37 -14.44 -6.16
C VAL A 150 11.22 -13.26 -6.65
N ALA A 151 12.18 -13.50 -7.55
CA ALA A 151 12.99 -12.44 -8.15
C ALA A 151 12.12 -11.48 -8.99
N ALA A 152 11.20 -12.03 -9.80
CA ALA A 152 10.25 -11.24 -10.57
C ALA A 152 9.33 -10.40 -9.65
N LEU A 153 8.80 -10.99 -8.58
CA LEU A 153 7.96 -10.27 -7.61
C LEU A 153 8.74 -9.14 -6.93
N SER A 154 9.99 -9.39 -6.57
CA SER A 154 10.88 -8.40 -5.96
C SER A 154 11.12 -7.22 -6.91
N LEU A 155 11.34 -7.49 -8.20
CA LEU A 155 11.48 -6.44 -9.22
C LEU A 155 10.19 -5.62 -9.39
N VAL A 156 9.02 -6.28 -9.46
CA VAL A 156 7.73 -5.58 -9.55
C VAL A 156 7.48 -4.74 -8.30
N THR A 157 7.80 -5.26 -7.12
CA THR A 157 7.69 -4.53 -5.84
C THR A 157 8.57 -3.28 -5.85
N LEU A 158 9.82 -3.39 -6.31
CA LEU A 158 10.73 -2.25 -6.45
C LEU A 158 10.18 -1.21 -7.42
N ILE A 159 9.62 -1.62 -8.56
CA ILE A 159 9.00 -0.71 -9.54
C ILE A 159 7.81 0.03 -8.92
N VAL A 160 6.93 -0.68 -8.19
CA VAL A 160 5.79 -0.08 -7.48
C VAL A 160 6.25 0.92 -6.42
N PHE A 161 7.32 0.58 -5.67
CA PHE A 161 7.92 1.46 -4.68
C PHE A 161 8.47 2.74 -5.32
N LEU A 162 9.27 2.62 -6.39
CA LEU A 162 9.81 3.77 -7.12
C LEU A 162 8.69 4.61 -7.76
N PHE A 163 7.64 3.98 -8.28
CA PHE A 163 6.45 4.67 -8.77
C PHE A 163 5.79 5.50 -7.67
N ALA A 164 5.59 4.93 -6.48
CA ALA A 164 4.97 5.63 -5.35
C ALA A 164 5.79 6.87 -4.93
N LEU A 165 7.11 6.72 -4.77
CA LEU A 165 8.01 7.84 -4.46
C LEU A 165 7.97 8.91 -5.56
N TYR A 166 8.03 8.50 -6.82
CA TYR A 166 8.01 9.44 -7.94
C TYR A 166 6.67 10.18 -8.05
N LEU A 167 5.56 9.49 -7.81
CA LEU A 167 4.23 10.08 -7.79
C LEU A 167 4.11 11.16 -6.71
N VAL A 168 4.56 10.88 -5.48
CA VAL A 168 4.55 11.87 -4.39
C VAL A 168 5.40 13.09 -4.75
N TYR A 169 6.61 12.87 -5.28
CA TYR A 169 7.44 13.95 -5.77
C TYR A 169 6.72 14.79 -6.85
N GLN A 170 6.04 14.14 -7.80
CA GLN A 170 5.27 14.84 -8.83
C GLN A 170 4.07 15.61 -8.27
N LEU A 171 3.37 15.08 -7.27
CA LEU A 171 2.31 15.82 -6.57
C LEU A 171 2.86 17.10 -5.94
N ILE A 172 4.00 17.01 -5.26
CA ILE A 172 4.68 18.17 -4.69
C ILE A 172 5.06 19.17 -5.79
N ALA A 173 5.71 18.71 -6.86
CA ALA A 173 6.19 19.56 -7.94
C ALA A 173 5.05 20.28 -8.69
N ASN A 174 3.92 19.61 -8.89
CA ASN A 174 2.77 20.16 -9.61
C ASN A 174 1.81 20.99 -8.74
N ALA A 175 1.87 20.87 -7.41
CA ALA A 175 1.00 21.63 -6.50
C ALA A 175 1.33 23.13 -6.38
N GLY A 176 2.36 23.64 -7.08
CA GLY A 176 2.69 25.06 -7.12
C GLY A 176 4.08 25.32 -7.72
N LYS A 177 4.26 26.50 -8.34
CA LYS A 177 5.54 26.91 -8.95
C LYS A 177 6.61 27.09 -7.87
N SER A 178 7.71 26.35 -7.98
CA SER A 178 8.82 26.43 -7.04
C SER A 178 10.09 25.83 -7.67
N PRO A 179 11.30 26.28 -7.28
CA PRO A 179 12.54 25.66 -7.71
C PRO A 179 12.61 24.17 -7.35
N ILE A 180 13.39 23.41 -8.13
CA ILE A 180 13.55 21.97 -7.92
C ILE A 180 14.06 21.61 -6.51
N LEU A 181 14.96 22.43 -5.96
CA LEU A 181 15.52 22.25 -4.62
C LEU A 181 14.45 22.35 -3.52
N THR A 182 13.49 23.26 -3.65
CA THR A 182 12.39 23.38 -2.68
C THR A 182 11.47 22.16 -2.75
N ASN A 183 11.19 21.65 -3.95
CA ASN A 183 10.39 20.42 -4.11
C ASN A 183 11.10 19.21 -3.48
N LEU A 184 12.41 19.09 -3.70
CA LEU A 184 13.21 18.02 -3.09
C LEU A 184 13.24 18.14 -1.56
N LEU A 185 13.39 19.35 -1.02
CA LEU A 185 13.37 19.58 0.42
C LEU A 185 12.02 19.14 1.04
N ILE A 186 10.90 19.55 0.44
CA ILE A 186 9.56 19.14 0.89
C ILE A 186 9.44 17.61 0.85
N PHE A 187 9.89 16.98 -0.23
CA PHE A 187 9.85 15.54 -0.40
C PHE A 187 10.67 14.81 0.68
N VAL A 188 11.89 15.26 0.96
CA VAL A 188 12.75 14.66 1.99
C VAL A 188 12.14 14.83 3.38
N ILE A 189 11.64 16.03 3.73
CA ILE A 189 11.00 16.25 5.03
C ILE A 189 9.76 15.35 5.17
N TRP A 190 8.92 15.27 4.14
CA TRP A 190 7.77 14.35 4.12
C TRP A 190 8.21 12.90 4.33
N ALA A 191 9.22 12.43 3.59
CA ALA A 191 9.69 11.05 3.68
C ALA A 191 10.23 10.72 5.07
N VAL A 192 10.97 11.64 5.70
CA VAL A 192 11.47 11.48 7.08
C VAL A 192 10.33 11.46 8.09
N VAL A 193 9.39 12.40 8.00
CA VAL A 193 8.24 12.46 8.91
C VAL A 193 7.41 11.18 8.80
N ILE A 194 7.16 10.70 7.57
CA ILE A 194 6.40 9.48 7.36
C ILE A 194 7.15 8.23 7.80
N ALA A 195 8.46 8.15 7.57
CA ALA A 195 9.26 7.08 8.15
C ALA A 195 9.15 7.05 9.67
N VAL A 196 9.21 8.21 10.34
CA VAL A 196 9.02 8.29 11.80
C VAL A 196 7.60 7.87 12.20
N VAL A 197 6.56 8.38 11.54
CA VAL A 197 5.17 8.00 11.82
C VAL A 197 4.98 6.49 11.69
N TYR A 198 5.45 5.86 10.62
CA TYR A 198 5.27 4.42 10.39
C TYR A 198 6.19 3.52 11.23
N VAL A 199 7.35 4.01 11.68
CA VAL A 199 8.24 3.25 12.59
C VAL A 199 7.76 3.35 14.04
N PHE A 200 7.29 4.52 14.47
CA PHE A 200 6.98 4.77 15.88
C PHE A 200 5.50 4.59 16.24
N LEU A 201 4.52 4.83 15.35
CA LEU A 201 3.10 4.60 15.70
C LEU A 201 2.76 3.14 16.05
N PRO A 202 3.25 2.12 15.32
CA PRO A 202 2.95 0.72 15.64
C PRO A 202 3.54 0.29 17.00
N SER A 203 4.52 1.02 17.53
CA SER A 203 5.14 0.75 18.83
C SER A 203 4.39 1.38 20.01
N LEU A 204 3.32 2.14 19.77
CA LEU A 204 2.50 2.71 20.82
C LEU A 204 1.58 1.64 21.44
N PRO A 205 1.42 1.62 22.77
CA PRO A 205 0.72 0.55 23.52
C PRO A 205 -0.77 0.41 23.18
N PHE A 206 -1.34 1.32 22.39
CA PHE A 206 -2.73 1.25 21.90
C PHE A 206 -2.89 0.42 20.61
N PHE A 207 -1.79 0.07 19.93
CA PHE A 207 -1.79 -0.67 18.66
C PHE A 207 -1.25 -2.11 18.77
N VAL A 208 -0.95 -2.58 19.98
CA VAL A 208 -0.64 -3.98 20.28
C VAL A 208 -1.91 -4.65 20.80
N PRO A 209 -2.65 -5.43 19.99
CA PRO A 209 -3.73 -6.24 20.52
C PRO A 209 -3.10 -7.36 21.35
N GLY A 210 -3.26 -7.32 22.67
CA GLY A 210 -3.01 -8.48 23.53
C GLY A 210 -1.92 -8.38 24.60
N SER A 211 -1.64 -7.19 25.17
CA SER A 211 -0.84 -7.11 26.41
C SER A 211 -1.63 -6.53 27.59
N THR A 212 -2.67 -7.25 28.01
CA THR A 212 -3.13 -7.32 29.41
C THR A 212 -3.75 -8.69 29.63
#